data_AF-A0A920W560-F1
#
_entry.id   AF-A0A920W560-F1
#
_cell.length_a   1.000
_cell.length_b   1.000
_cell.length_c   1.000
_cell.angle_alpha   90.00
_cell.angle_beta   90.00
_cell.angle_gamma   90.00
#
_symmetry.space_group_name_H-M   'P 1'
#
loop_
_entity.id
_entity.type
_entity.pdbx_description
1 polymer ?
#
loop_
_entity_poly.entity_id
_entity_poly.type
_entity_poly.pdbx_seq_one_letter_code
_entity_poly.pdbx_strand_id
1 'polypeptide(L)' 'MTGTKGKSTTTVLTGRMFSEGGKNAVIGGNIGTALSSQVEESRPDVVHVVEVSSFQLEFIDTFKPWMLFVSIFPQITLSP' A
#
# COMPACT_ATOMS: atom_id res chain seq x y z
N MET A 1 -1.42 -2.25 1.68
CA MET A 1 -0.46 -3.37 1.79
C MET A 1 0.58 -3.02 2.84
N THR A 2 0.81 -3.87 3.83
CA THR A 2 1.92 -3.71 4.80
C THR A 2 2.52 -5.07 5.17
N GLY A 3 3.66 -5.09 5.84
CA GLY A 3 4.36 -6.33 6.21
C GLY A 3 5.88 -6.33 6.03
N THR A 4 6.52 -7.46 6.34
CA THR A 4 7.98 -7.58 6.38
C THR A 4 8.60 -7.81 5.00
N LYS A 5 7.94 -8.59 4.14
CA LYS A 5 8.41 -8.97 2.78
C LYS A 5 7.26 -9.00 1.78
N GLY A 6 7.56 -8.88 0.49
CA GLY A 6 6.58 -9.02 -0.60
C GLY A 6 5.64 -7.83 -0.82
N LYS A 7 5.64 -6.82 0.05
CA LYS A 7 4.76 -5.64 -0.03
C LYS A 7 4.70 -5.01 -1.42
N SER A 8 5.85 -4.68 -2.01
CA SER A 8 5.91 -3.88 -3.23
C SER A 8 5.39 -4.65 -4.43
N THR A 9 5.82 -5.91 -4.57
CA THR A 9 5.32 -6.81 -5.62
C THR A 9 3.82 -7.02 -5.50
N THR A 10 3.31 -7.31 -4.29
CA THR A 10 1.86 -7.47 -4.07
C THR A 10 1.10 -6.19 -4.36
N THR A 11 1.59 -5.02 -3.92
CA THR A 11 0.96 -3.72 -4.19
C THR A 11 0.83 -3.47 -5.69
N VAL A 12 1.91 -3.68 -6.46
CA VAL A 12 1.91 -3.47 -7.90
C VAL A 12 1.01 -4.47 -8.62
N LEU A 13 1.06 -5.77 -8.26
CA LEU A 13 0.21 -6.78 -8.86
C LEU A 13 -1.28 -6.52 -8.58
N THR A 14 -1.64 -6.16 -7.35
CA THR A 14 -3.02 -5.79 -7.00
C THR A 14 -3.48 -4.57 -7.81
N GLY A 15 -2.66 -3.52 -7.92
CA GLY A 15 -2.99 -2.35 -8.74
C GLY A 15 -3.25 -2.73 -10.20
N ARG A 16 -2.39 -3.57 -10.79
CA ARG A 16 -2.60 -4.08 -12.16
C ARG A 16 -3.88 -4.89 -12.30
N MET A 17 -4.20 -5.76 -11.35
CA MET A 17 -5.45 -6.54 -11.37
C MET A 17 -6.69 -5.64 -11.34
N PHE A 18 -6.67 -4.56 -10.54
CA PHE A 18 -7.77 -3.59 -10.54
C PHE A 18 -7.89 -2.85 -11.88
N SER A 19 -6.76 -2.39 -12.45
CA SER A 19 -6.75 -1.72 -13.76
C SER A 19 -7.25 -2.64 -14.89
N GLU A 20 -6.77 -3.88 -14.95
CA GLU A 20 -7.24 -4.90 -15.91
C GLU A 20 -8.73 -5.24 -15.72
N GLY A 21 -9.22 -5.16 -14.48
CA GLY A 21 -10.64 -5.27 -14.14
C GLY A 21 -11.49 -4.04 -14.47
N GLY A 22 -10.93 -3.05 -15.19
CA GLY A 22 -11.63 -1.83 -15.60
C GLY A 22 -11.86 -0.82 -14.47
N LYS A 23 -11.07 -0.87 -13.38
CA LYS A 23 -11.12 0.12 -12.30
C LYS A 23 -10.05 1.18 -12.47
N ASN A 24 -10.38 2.42 -12.09
CA ASN A 24 -9.43 3.52 -12.01
C ASN A 24 -8.52 3.32 -10.78
N ALA A 25 -7.48 2.50 -10.92
CA ALA A 25 -6.57 2.18 -9.83
C ALA A 25 -5.27 2.99 -9.91
N VAL A 26 -4.86 3.54 -8.77
CA VAL A 26 -3.61 4.30 -8.63
C VAL A 26 -2.76 3.63 -7.56
N ILE A 27 -1.49 3.40 -7.89
CA ILE A 27 -0.50 2.80 -6.97
C ILE A 27 0.29 3.92 -6.30
N GLY A 28 0.56 3.79 -4.99
CA GLY A 28 1.41 4.76 -4.29
C GLY A 28 1.72 4.39 -2.84
N GLY A 29 2.15 5.39 -2.08
CA GLY A 29 2.49 5.27 -0.66
C GLY A 29 4.00 5.18 -0.43
N ASN A 30 4.43 4.15 0.30
CA ASN A 30 5.84 3.86 0.60
C ASN A 30 6.68 3.49 -0.63
N ILE A 31 6.04 3.30 -1.79
CA ILE A 31 6.68 3.11 -3.09
C ILE A 31 6.04 4.04 -4.12
N GLY A 32 6.83 4.45 -5.12
CA GLY A 32 6.35 5.34 -6.18
C GLY A 32 5.91 6.71 -5.65
N THR A 33 4.72 7.13 -6.02
CA THR A 33 4.15 8.44 -5.65
C THR A 33 3.63 8.42 -4.22
N ALA A 34 4.02 9.42 -3.41
CA ALA A 34 3.57 9.54 -2.03
C ALA A 34 2.04 9.64 -1.96
N LEU A 35 1.41 8.96 -1.00
CA LEU A 35 -0.06 8.96 -0.88
C LEU A 35 -0.63 10.38 -0.73
N SER A 36 0.05 11.25 0.01
CA SER A 36 -0.36 12.64 0.21
C SER A 36 -0.47 13.44 -1.10
N SER A 37 0.35 13.13 -2.09
CA SER A 37 0.30 13.80 -3.40
C SER A 37 -0.87 13.33 -4.29
N GLN A 38 -1.59 12.28 -3.90
CA GLN A 38 -2.74 11.76 -4.64
C GLN A 38 -4.08 12.35 -4.15
N VAL A 39 -4.06 13.20 -3.12
CA VAL A 39 -5.27 13.69 -2.45
C VAL A 39 -6.12 14.57 -3.37
N GLU A 40 -5.49 15.48 -4.12
CA GLU A 40 -6.22 16.43 -4.98
C GLU A 40 -7.00 15.72 -6.11
N GLU A 41 -6.43 14.63 -6.63
CA GLU A 41 -6.97 13.82 -7.71
C GLU A 41 -7.88 12.68 -7.22
N SER A 42 -7.99 12.47 -5.90
CA SER A 42 -8.80 11.40 -5.31
C SER A 42 -10.29 11.61 -5.58
N ARG A 43 -10.93 10.64 -6.23
CA ARG A 43 -12.38 10.65 -6.54
C ARG A 43 -13.04 9.36 -6.03
N PRO A 44 -14.37 9.34 -5.82
CA PRO A 44 -15.06 8.15 -5.32
C PRO A 44 -14.89 6.88 -6.18
N ASP A 45 -14.60 7.04 -7.47
CA ASP A 45 -14.38 5.94 -8.41
C ASP A 45 -12.90 5.48 -8.49
N VAL A 46 -11.99 6.18 -7.80
CA VAL A 46 -10.56 5.86 -7.78
C VAL A 46 -10.24 4.88 -6.65
N VAL A 47 -9.54 3.80 -6.99
CA VAL A 47 -9.04 2.81 -6.04
C VAL A 47 -7.56 3.08 -5.77
N HIS A 48 -7.25 3.56 -4.56
CA HIS A 48 -5.86 3.73 -4.14
C HIS A 48 -5.29 2.41 -3.62
N VAL A 49 -4.34 1.82 -4.35
CA VAL A 49 -3.60 0.63 -3.95
C VAL A 49 -2.28 1.06 -3.34
N VAL A 50 -2.27 1.13 -2.00
CA VAL A 50 -1.19 1.80 -1.25
C VAL A 50 -0.30 0.78 -0.55
N GLU A 51 1.02 0.92 -0.71
CA GLU A 51 1.98 0.32 0.21
C GLU A 51 2.19 1.25 1.41
N VAL A 52 2.11 0.71 2.63
CA VAL A 52 2.37 1.48 3.86
C VAL A 52 3.38 0.72 4.71
N SER A 53 4.44 1.40 5.17
CA SER A 53 5.43 0.80 6.07
C SER A 53 4.93 0.79 7.53
N SER A 54 5.49 -0.07 8.37
CA SER A 54 5.14 -0.10 9.80
C SER A 54 5.48 1.22 10.49
N PHE A 55 6.60 1.86 10.12
CA PHE A 55 6.99 3.17 10.65
C PHE A 55 5.98 4.25 10.31
N GLN A 56 5.38 4.22 9.11
CA GLN A 56 4.28 5.14 8.77
C GLN A 56 3.01 4.82 9.55
N LEU A 57 2.72 3.53 9.78
CA LEU A 57 1.56 3.08 10.55
C LEU A 57 1.65 3.41 12.05
N GLU A 58 2.84 3.71 12.57
CA GLU A 58 3.05 4.06 13.99
C GLU A 58 2.48 5.45 14.34
N PHE A 59 2.38 6.36 13.37
CA PHE A 59 2.02 7.77 13.60
C PHE A 59 0.62 8.17 13.11
N ILE A 60 -0.25 7.20 12.82
CA ILE A 60 -1.59 7.43 12.27
C ILE A 60 -2.69 7.05 13.25
N ASP A 61 -3.62 7.98 13.51
CA ASP A 61 -4.78 7.72 14.36
C ASP A 61 -6.06 7.39 13.57
N THR A 62 -6.21 7.98 12.38
CA THR A 62 -7.48 7.98 11.62
C THR A 62 -7.42 7.24 10.29
N PHE A 63 -6.31 6.56 9.99
CA PHE A 63 -6.14 5.83 8.74
C PHE A 63 -7.07 4.62 8.67
N LYS A 64 -8.03 4.65 7.74
CA LYS A 64 -9.11 3.67 7.63
C LYS A 64 -9.16 3.07 6.22
N PRO A 65 -8.27 2.12 5.88
CA PRO A 65 -8.31 1.47 4.57
C PRO A 65 -9.58 0.61 4.46
N TRP A 66 -10.19 0.59 3.27
CA TRP A 66 -11.31 -0.32 2.99
C TRP A 66 -10.88 -1.80 3.04
N MET A 67 -9.66 -2.09 2.61
CA MET A 67 -9.04 -3.41 2.69
C MET A 67 -7.59 -3.28 3.16
N LEU A 68 -7.21 -4.10 4.14
CA LEU A 68 -5.84 -4.17 4.64
C LEU A 68 -5.30 -5.59 4.48
N PHE A 69 -4.15 -5.71 3.81
CA PHE A 69 -3.39 -6.94 3.72
C PHE A 69 -2.08 -6.79 4.48
N VAL A 70 -1.79 -7.77 5.34
CA VAL A 70 -0.63 -7.80 6.24
C VAL A 70 0.13 -9.10 6.00
N SER A 71 1.43 -9.00 5.73
CA SER A 71 2.33 -10.16 5.62
C SER A 71 3.43 -10.08 6.67
N ILE A 72 3.38 -10.93 7.69
CA ILE A 72 4.37 -10.95 8.78
C ILE A 72 5.29 -12.15 8.60
N PHE A 73 6.56 -11.87 8.29
CA PHE A 73 7.64 -12.85 8.35
C PHE A 73 8.64 -12.45 9.44
N PRO A 74 9.15 -13.39 10.25
CA PRO A 74 10.21 -13.11 11.20
C PRO A 74 11.45 -12.58 10.45
N GLN A 75 11.97 -11.42 10.83
CA GLN A 75 13.34 -11.09 10.47
C GLN A 75 14.25 -11.86 11.42
N ILE A 76 14.84 -12.95 10.92
CA ILE A 76 15.97 -13.57 11.61
C ILE A 76 17.17 -12.68 11.31
N THR A 77 17.47 -11.77 12.24
CA THR A 77 18.76 -11.08 12.25
C THR A 77 19.78 -12.12 12.67
N LEU A 78 20.58 -12.62 11.73
CA LEU A 78 21.81 -13.34 12.08
C LEU A 78 22.76 -12.28 12.64
N SER A 79 22.90 -12.22 13.96
CA SER A 79 24.00 -11.52 14.60
C SER A 79 25.31 -12.18 14.18
N PRO A 80 26.38 -11.40 13.88
CA PRO A 80 27.67 -11.95 13.48
C PRO A 80 28.31 -12.84 14.56
#